data_AF-A0A2E9IY26-F1
#
_entry.id   AF-A0A2E9IY26-F1
#
_cell.length_a   1.000
_cell.length_b   1.000
_cell.length_c   1.000
_cell.angle_alpha   90.00
_cell.angle_beta   90.00
_cell.angle_gamma   90.00
#
_symmetry.space_group_name_H-M   'P 1'
#
loop_
_entity.id
_entity.type
_entity.pdbx_description
1 polymer ?
#
loop_
_entity_poly.entity_id
_entity_poly.type
_entity_poly.pdbx_seq_one_letter_code
_entity_poly.pdbx_strand_id
1 'polypeptide(L)'
;EDDLALGNKFCNEVVALAEKEGAETVRISAQVEAELIELGDEECADYLEGLGVSEGGLRSLIRATYRLLGLRTYFTTGEKETRAWTFRAGMTAPQTAGVIHTDFERGFIRAQTIGWEKLLEAGSFSEARNKGWLRSEGKDYLVAEGDVMEFLFNV
;
A
#
# COMPACT_ATOMS: atom_id res chain seq x y z
N GLU A 1 22.89 0.28 17.09
CA GLU A 1 21.53 0.85 17.02
C GLU A 1 21.48 2.39 16.89
N ASP A 2 22.35 3.12 17.60
CA ASP A 2 22.20 4.56 17.92
C ASP A 2 21.99 5.53 16.74
N ASP A 3 22.50 5.19 15.56
CA ASP A 3 22.39 6.04 14.37
C ASP A 3 21.10 5.79 13.56
N LEU A 4 20.23 4.86 13.96
CA LEU A 4 19.10 4.46 13.11
C LEU A 4 18.13 5.63 12.83
N ALA A 5 17.81 6.43 13.84
CA ALA A 5 16.86 7.53 13.72
C ALA A 5 17.40 8.70 12.90
N LEU A 6 18.64 9.11 13.18
CA LEU A 6 19.22 10.34 12.62
C LEU A 6 20.21 10.09 11.48
N GLY A 7 20.71 8.86 11.35
CA GLY A 7 21.82 8.50 10.47
C GLY A 7 23.16 9.00 10.99
N ASN A 8 24.22 8.59 10.29
CA ASN A 8 25.57 9.10 10.50
C ASN A 8 26.11 9.79 9.26
N LYS A 9 27.38 10.19 9.30
CA LYS A 9 28.06 10.86 8.19
C LYS A 9 27.92 10.10 6.86
N PHE A 10 28.05 8.76 6.89
CA PHE A 10 27.94 7.94 5.69
C PHE A 10 26.52 7.92 5.14
N CYS A 11 25.50 7.90 6.01
CA CYS A 11 24.11 8.05 5.58
C CYS A 11 23.90 9.36 4.81
N ASN A 12 24.45 10.46 5.31
CA ASN A 12 24.32 11.77 4.65
C ASN A 12 25.02 11.81 3.29
N GLU A 13 26.18 11.17 3.16
CA GLU A 13 26.89 11.04 1.87
C GLU A 13 26.08 10.25 0.85
N VAL A 14 25.42 9.16 1.27
CA VAL A 14 24.54 8.36 0.41
C VAL A 14 23.29 9.14 0.00
N VAL A 15 22.66 9.88 0.92
CA VAL A 15 21.50 10.74 0.60
C VAL A 15 21.88 11.79 -0.44
N ALA A 16 23.01 12.48 -0.26
CA ALA A 16 23.48 13.49 -1.21
C ALA A 16 23.83 12.90 -2.59
N LEU A 17 24.24 11.63 -2.67
CA LEU A 17 24.43 10.93 -3.94
C LEU A 17 23.09 10.56 -4.58
N ALA A 18 22.17 9.99 -3.81
CA ALA A 18 20.86 9.57 -4.29
C ALA A 18 20.04 10.74 -4.85
N GLU A 19 20.11 11.92 -4.21
CA GLU A 19 19.46 13.14 -4.73
C GLU A 19 19.98 13.53 -6.12
N LYS A 20 21.28 13.36 -6.40
CA LYS A 20 21.87 13.66 -7.71
C LYS A 20 21.42 12.67 -8.78
N GLU A 21 21.20 11.42 -8.40
CA GLU A 21 20.77 10.34 -9.28
C GLU A 21 19.23 10.24 -9.41
N GLY A 22 18.47 11.06 -8.67
CA GLY A 22 17.02 10.98 -8.61
C GLY A 22 16.50 9.69 -7.97
N ALA A 23 17.29 9.10 -7.06
CA ALA A 23 16.99 7.85 -6.37
C ALA A 23 16.39 8.10 -4.97
N GLU A 24 15.57 7.17 -4.52
CA GLU A 24 15.06 7.13 -3.14
C GLU A 24 16.09 6.44 -2.21
N THR A 25 16.13 6.84 -0.94
CA THR A 25 16.96 6.20 0.09
C THR A 25 16.11 5.64 1.22
N VAL A 26 16.51 4.46 1.72
CA VAL A 26 15.94 3.86 2.95
C VAL A 26 17.08 3.58 3.92
N ARG A 27 16.92 3.99 5.18
CA ARG A 27 17.83 3.64 6.28
C ARG A 27 17.29 2.42 7.01
N ILE A 28 18.18 1.46 7.24
CA ILE A 28 17.87 0.19 7.91
C ILE A 28 19.09 -0.25 8.72
N SER A 29 18.86 -0.79 9.91
CA SER A 29 19.88 -1.43 10.73
C SER A 29 19.64 -2.93 10.73
N ALA A 30 20.52 -3.70 10.10
CA ALA A 30 20.39 -5.16 10.01
C ALA A 30 20.35 -5.82 11.40
N GLN A 31 21.06 -5.24 12.38
CA GLN A 31 21.04 -5.71 13.75
C GLN A 31 19.68 -5.47 14.42
N VAL A 32 19.12 -4.26 14.29
CA VAL A 32 17.79 -3.94 14.85
C VAL A 32 16.72 -4.84 14.23
N GLU A 33 16.75 -5.06 12.92
CA GLU A 33 15.80 -5.97 12.26
C GLU A 33 15.91 -7.41 12.76
N ALA A 34 17.12 -7.88 13.05
CA ALA A 34 17.33 -9.22 13.60
C ALA A 34 16.75 -9.33 15.02
N GLU A 35 16.96 -8.32 15.86
CA GLU A 35 16.44 -8.28 17.22
C GLU A 35 14.90 -8.20 17.24
N LEU A 36 14.29 -7.42 16.34
CA LEU A 36 12.83 -7.33 16.21
C LEU A 36 12.15 -8.68 15.90
N ILE A 37 12.85 -9.61 15.25
CA ILE A 37 12.29 -10.95 14.94
C ILE A 37 12.12 -11.79 16.22
N GLU A 38 12.94 -11.54 17.24
CA GLU A 38 12.94 -12.30 18.49
C GLU A 38 11.94 -11.75 19.53
N LEU A 39 11.42 -10.54 19.31
CA LEU A 39 10.52 -9.83 20.22
C LEU A 39 9.04 -10.07 19.90
N GLY A 40 8.19 -9.93 20.93
CA GLY A 40 6.74 -9.84 20.73
C GLY A 40 6.31 -8.49 20.12
N ASP A 41 5.06 -8.39 19.65
CA ASP A 41 4.54 -7.17 19.01
C ASP A 41 4.59 -5.93 19.91
N GLU A 42 4.24 -6.07 21.20
CA GLU A 42 4.29 -4.98 22.19
C GLU A 42 5.74 -4.57 22.47
N GLU A 43 6.63 -5.54 22.67
CA GLU A 43 8.05 -5.30 22.93
C GLU A 43 8.77 -4.65 21.74
N CYS A 44 8.39 -5.01 20.51
CA CYS A 44 8.88 -4.36 19.30
C CYS A 44 8.57 -2.86 19.29
N ALA A 45 7.35 -2.47 19.69
CA ALA A 45 6.93 -1.08 19.69
C ALA A 45 7.74 -0.26 20.69
N ASP A 46 7.86 -0.76 21.93
CA ASP A 46 8.65 -0.12 22.98
C ASP A 46 10.14 -0.01 22.59
N TYR A 47 10.69 -1.05 21.95
CA TYR A 47 12.08 -1.07 21.50
C TYR A 47 12.34 0.00 20.41
N LEU A 48 11.48 0.08 19.41
CA LEU A 48 11.57 1.07 18.33
C LEU A 48 11.40 2.50 18.87
N GLU A 49 10.47 2.71 19.79
CA GLU A 49 10.27 4.01 20.44
C GLU A 49 11.54 4.44 21.20
N GLY A 50 12.18 3.51 21.93
CA GLY A 50 13.46 3.75 22.60
C GLY A 50 14.60 4.15 21.65
N LEU A 51 14.54 3.71 20.39
CA LEU A 51 15.46 4.09 19.33
C LEU A 51 15.05 5.36 18.58
N GLY A 52 13.91 5.96 18.91
CA GLY A 52 13.40 7.18 18.27
C GLY A 52 12.83 6.95 16.87
N VAL A 53 12.41 5.72 16.55
CA VAL A 53 11.80 5.36 15.27
C VAL A 53 10.40 4.78 15.47
N SER A 54 9.48 5.08 14.56
CA SER A 54 8.09 4.59 14.67
C SER A 54 7.88 3.21 14.05
N GLU A 55 8.85 2.69 13.30
CA GLU A 55 8.76 1.40 12.62
C GLU A 55 10.15 0.85 12.24
N GLY A 56 10.22 -0.47 12.04
CA GLY A 56 11.41 -1.13 11.49
C GLY A 56 11.72 -0.68 10.05
N GLY A 57 13.01 -0.57 9.75
CA GLY A 57 13.52 -0.24 8.43
C GLY A 57 13.15 -1.26 7.34
N LEU A 58 12.90 -2.53 7.68
CA LEU A 58 12.45 -3.53 6.70
C LEU A 58 11.07 -3.18 6.12
N ARG A 59 10.14 -2.67 6.94
CA ARG A 59 8.82 -2.22 6.47
C ARG A 59 8.96 -1.04 5.50
N SER A 60 9.85 -0.10 5.82
CA SER A 60 10.19 1.02 4.93
C SER A 60 10.81 0.55 3.61
N LEU A 61 11.70 -0.43 3.66
CA LEU A 61 12.33 -1.02 2.47
C LEU A 61 11.31 -1.71 1.56
N ILE A 62 10.37 -2.47 2.14
CA ILE A 62 9.29 -3.13 1.39
C ILE A 62 8.46 -2.08 0.64
N ARG A 63 8.01 -1.02 1.32
CA ARG A 63 7.19 0.03 0.68
C ARG A 63 7.95 0.82 -0.38
N ALA A 64 9.21 1.17 -0.14
CA ALA A 64 10.04 1.84 -1.13
C ALA A 64 10.26 0.97 -2.37
N THR A 65 10.55 -0.32 -2.19
CA THR A 65 10.70 -1.27 -3.31
C THR A 65 9.39 -1.43 -4.08
N TYR A 66 8.26 -1.49 -3.38
CA TYR A 66 6.94 -1.57 -3.99
C TYR A 66 6.65 -0.35 -4.89
N ARG A 67 6.97 0.86 -4.39
CA ARG A 67 6.89 2.09 -5.19
C ARG A 67 7.86 2.08 -6.38
N LEU A 68 9.11 1.66 -6.16
CA LEU A 68 10.16 1.58 -7.19
C LEU A 68 9.74 0.67 -8.35
N LEU A 69 9.08 -0.44 -8.05
CA LEU A 69 8.55 -1.37 -9.05
C LEU A 69 7.28 -0.85 -9.78
N GLY A 70 6.83 0.36 -9.45
CA GLY A 70 5.60 0.95 -9.94
C GLY A 70 4.36 0.19 -9.48
N LEU A 71 4.45 -0.55 -8.37
CA LEU A 71 3.33 -1.31 -7.82
C LEU A 71 2.43 -0.41 -6.97
N ARG A 72 1.16 -0.80 -6.94
CA ARG A 72 0.05 -0.14 -6.25
C ARG A 72 -0.87 -1.20 -5.65
N THR A 73 -1.62 -0.83 -4.62
CA THR A 73 -2.57 -1.71 -3.93
C THR A 73 -3.99 -1.22 -4.12
N TYR A 74 -4.92 -2.12 -4.48
CA TYR A 74 -6.36 -1.88 -4.31
C TYR A 74 -6.94 -2.98 -3.42
N PHE A 75 -8.15 -2.78 -2.91
CA PHE A 75 -8.79 -3.70 -1.99
C PHE A 75 -10.10 -4.23 -2.55
N THR A 76 -10.39 -5.48 -2.23
CA THR A 76 -11.77 -6.01 -2.24
C THR A 76 -12.14 -6.32 -0.80
N THR A 77 -13.34 -5.93 -0.36
CA THR A 77 -13.82 -6.21 1.00
C THR A 77 -15.29 -6.59 0.96
N GLY A 78 -15.64 -7.60 1.74
CA GLY A 78 -16.99 -8.08 1.95
C GLY A 78 -17.07 -8.88 3.25
N GLU A 79 -18.21 -9.50 3.53
CA GLU A 79 -18.45 -10.21 4.79
C GLU A 79 -17.45 -11.35 5.04
N LYS A 80 -17.03 -12.06 3.98
CA LYS A 80 -16.16 -13.23 4.09
C LYS A 80 -14.68 -12.92 4.05
N GLU A 81 -14.27 -11.91 3.28
CA GLU A 81 -12.87 -11.65 2.99
C GLU A 81 -12.63 -10.16 2.78
N THR A 82 -11.51 -9.68 3.31
CA THR A 82 -10.88 -8.43 2.91
C THR A 82 -9.50 -8.74 2.39
N ARG A 83 -9.19 -8.30 1.17
CA ARG A 83 -7.95 -8.66 0.49
C ARG A 83 -7.33 -7.46 -0.22
N ALA A 84 -6.01 -7.36 -0.09
CA ALA A 84 -5.17 -6.46 -0.85
C ALA A 84 -4.72 -7.12 -2.15
N TRP A 85 -4.84 -6.39 -3.26
CA TRP A 85 -4.45 -6.83 -4.59
C TRP A 85 -3.35 -5.92 -5.12
N THR A 86 -2.26 -6.54 -5.57
CA THR A 86 -1.13 -5.84 -6.18
C THR A 86 -1.39 -5.61 -7.67
N PHE A 87 -1.23 -4.38 -8.13
CA PHE A 87 -1.32 -4.00 -9.53
C PHE A 87 -0.21 -3.01 -9.90
N ARG A 88 -0.02 -2.73 -11.19
CA ARG A 88 0.93 -1.70 -11.65
C ARG A 88 0.22 -0.37 -11.82
N ALA A 89 0.88 0.72 -11.44
CA ALA A 89 0.38 2.07 -11.66
C ALA A 89 0.01 2.28 -13.14
N GLY A 90 -1.15 2.89 -13.38
CA GLY A 90 -1.67 3.13 -14.73
C GLY A 90 -2.48 1.98 -15.34
N MET A 91 -2.72 0.88 -14.61
CA MET A 91 -3.70 -0.12 -15.05
C MET A 91 -5.13 0.41 -14.93
N THR A 92 -5.95 0.03 -15.89
CA THR A 92 -7.39 0.32 -15.93
C THR A 92 -8.20 -0.63 -15.05
N ALA A 93 -9.44 -0.27 -14.71
CA ALA A 93 -10.35 -1.10 -13.92
C ALA A 93 -10.55 -2.53 -14.46
N PRO A 94 -10.73 -2.77 -15.79
CA PRO A 94 -10.78 -4.12 -16.34
C PRO A 94 -9.49 -4.91 -16.11
N GLN A 95 -8.32 -4.28 -16.32
CA GLN A 95 -7.02 -4.93 -16.14
C GLN A 95 -6.79 -5.30 -14.67
N THR A 96 -7.19 -4.44 -13.73
CA THR A 96 -7.11 -4.76 -12.29
C THR A 96 -8.08 -5.88 -11.90
N ALA A 97 -9.25 -5.96 -12.52
CA ALA A 97 -10.17 -7.08 -12.33
C ALA A 97 -9.56 -8.41 -12.86
N GLY A 98 -8.79 -8.33 -13.96
CA GLY A 98 -8.02 -9.43 -14.51
C GLY A 98 -6.97 -10.03 -13.55
N VAL A 99 -6.46 -9.23 -12.61
CA VAL A 99 -5.56 -9.70 -11.53
C VAL A 99 -6.26 -10.71 -10.61
N ILE A 100 -7.57 -10.57 -10.41
CA ILE A 100 -8.39 -11.53 -9.66
C ILE A 100 -8.64 -12.77 -10.50
N HIS A 101 -9.14 -12.56 -11.73
CA HIS A 101 -9.39 -13.64 -12.68
C HIS A 101 -9.50 -13.09 -14.10
N THR A 102 -8.92 -13.79 -15.08
CA THR A 102 -8.90 -13.34 -16.49
C THR A 102 -10.30 -13.18 -17.11
N ASP A 103 -11.30 -13.92 -16.64
CA ASP A 103 -12.69 -13.76 -17.10
C ASP A 103 -13.33 -12.45 -16.63
N PHE A 104 -12.91 -11.89 -15.50
CA PHE A 104 -13.45 -10.60 -15.02
C PHE A 104 -13.01 -9.46 -15.93
N GLU A 105 -11.79 -9.53 -16.47
CA GLU A 105 -11.31 -8.54 -17.45
C GLU A 105 -12.12 -8.61 -18.75
N ARG A 106 -12.37 -9.82 -19.27
CA ARG A 106 -13.16 -10.04 -20.50
C ARG A 106 -14.63 -9.64 -20.32
N GLY A 107 -15.21 -10.03 -19.20
CA GLY A 107 -16.61 -9.79 -18.86
C GLY A 107 -16.87 -8.44 -18.22
N PHE A 108 -15.86 -7.58 -18.05
CA PHE A 108 -15.97 -6.33 -17.29
C PHE A 108 -17.09 -5.43 -17.82
N ILE A 109 -17.99 -5.05 -16.92
CA ILE A 109 -19.05 -4.07 -17.17
C ILE A 109 -18.65 -2.72 -16.58
N ARG A 110 -18.37 -2.69 -15.28
CA ARG A 110 -18.00 -1.49 -14.50
C ARG A 110 -17.44 -1.88 -13.14
N ALA A 111 -16.82 -0.94 -12.43
CA ALA A 111 -16.42 -1.09 -11.04
C ALA A 111 -17.17 -0.10 -10.14
N GLN A 112 -17.72 -0.56 -9.02
CA GLN A 112 -18.04 0.34 -7.91
C GLN A 112 -16.77 0.58 -7.11
N THR A 113 -16.44 1.84 -6.82
CA THR A 113 -15.20 2.17 -6.12
C THR A 113 -15.33 3.33 -5.15
N ILE A 114 -14.52 3.29 -4.10
CA ILE A 114 -14.37 4.31 -3.07
C ILE A 114 -12.94 4.22 -2.50
N GLY A 115 -12.32 5.34 -2.13
CA GLY A 115 -11.04 5.30 -1.43
C GLY A 115 -11.20 4.72 -0.01
N TRP A 116 -10.25 3.89 0.44
CA TRP A 116 -10.34 3.19 1.73
C TRP A 116 -10.59 4.11 2.93
N GLU A 117 -9.95 5.29 2.97
CA GLU A 117 -10.17 6.29 4.04
C GLU A 117 -11.63 6.74 4.10
N LYS A 118 -12.24 6.96 2.93
CA LYS A 118 -13.65 7.36 2.83
C LYS A 118 -14.61 6.23 3.19
N LEU A 119 -14.23 4.98 2.92
CA LEU A 119 -15.02 3.84 3.38
C LEU A 119 -14.97 3.72 4.91
N LEU A 120 -13.80 3.90 5.53
CA LEU A 120 -13.68 3.91 7.00
C LEU A 120 -14.44 5.08 7.62
N GLU A 121 -14.36 6.29 7.04
CA GLU A 121 -15.12 7.46 7.48
C GLU A 121 -16.64 7.27 7.33
N ALA A 122 -17.08 6.51 6.34
CA ALA A 122 -18.48 6.13 6.18
C ALA A 122 -18.91 5.06 7.18
N GLY A 123 -18.01 4.19 7.63
CA GLY A 123 -18.28 3.05 8.52
C GLY A 123 -18.94 1.86 7.81
N SER A 124 -19.51 2.03 6.61
CA SER A 124 -20.02 0.94 5.78
C SER A 124 -20.23 1.38 4.32
N PHE A 125 -20.36 0.42 3.41
CA PHE A 125 -20.78 0.70 2.02
C PHE A 125 -22.17 1.31 1.92
N SER A 126 -23.09 0.94 2.82
CA SER A 126 -24.44 1.51 2.86
C SER A 126 -24.39 3.00 3.15
N GLU A 127 -23.65 3.39 4.19
CA GLU A 127 -23.47 4.79 4.55
C GLU A 127 -22.68 5.56 3.49
N ALA A 128 -21.65 4.95 2.90
CA ALA A 128 -20.91 5.55 1.79
C ALA A 128 -21.82 5.83 0.57
N ARG A 129 -22.79 4.95 0.31
CA ARG A 129 -23.80 5.12 -0.74
C ARG A 129 -24.75 6.27 -0.42
N ASN A 130 -25.25 6.33 0.82
CA ASN A 130 -26.13 7.39 1.29
C ASN A 130 -25.46 8.77 1.21
N LYS A 131 -24.15 8.83 1.48
CA LYS A 131 -23.32 10.03 1.34
C LYS A 131 -22.93 10.36 -0.11
N GLY A 132 -23.22 9.49 -1.07
CA GLY A 132 -22.86 9.68 -2.49
C GLY A 132 -21.35 9.54 -2.78
N TRP A 133 -20.60 8.85 -1.93
CA TRP A 133 -19.14 8.69 -2.07
C TRP A 133 -18.73 7.49 -2.93
N LEU A 134 -19.63 6.54 -3.13
CA LEU A 134 -19.43 5.43 -4.04
C LEU A 134 -19.52 5.91 -5.50
N ARG A 135 -18.42 5.72 -6.24
CA ARG A 135 -18.35 6.01 -7.67
C ARG A 135 -18.63 4.75 -8.48
N SER A 136 -19.14 4.94 -9.69
CA SER A 136 -19.35 3.88 -10.67
C SER A 136 -18.46 4.16 -11.87
N GLU A 137 -17.36 3.44 -11.98
CA GLU A 137 -16.29 3.70 -12.93
C GLU A 137 -16.31 2.73 -14.11
N GLY A 138 -16.01 3.26 -15.30
CA GLY A 138 -16.01 2.53 -16.56
C GLY A 138 -14.66 1.89 -16.92
N LYS A 139 -14.54 1.46 -18.18
CA LYS A 139 -13.35 0.75 -18.68
C LYS A 139 -12.08 1.60 -18.70
N ASP A 140 -12.22 2.92 -18.86
CA ASP A 140 -11.08 3.84 -18.96
C ASP A 140 -10.59 4.35 -17.60
N TYR A 141 -11.25 3.95 -16.50
CA TYR A 141 -10.84 4.38 -15.16
C TYR A 141 -9.48 3.78 -14.80
N LEU A 142 -8.53 4.64 -14.48
CA LEU A 142 -7.23 4.27 -13.94
C LEU A 142 -7.36 4.08 -12.43
N VAL A 143 -7.11 2.86 -11.96
CA VAL A 143 -7.28 2.53 -10.53
C VAL A 143 -6.27 3.27 -9.68
N ALA A 144 -6.74 3.87 -8.59
CA ALA A 144 -5.92 4.61 -7.66
C ALA A 144 -5.38 3.71 -6.53
N GLU A 145 -4.28 4.15 -5.90
CA GLU A 145 -3.78 3.52 -4.68
C GLU A 145 -4.86 3.56 -3.60
N GLY A 146 -5.13 2.41 -3.00
CA GLY A 146 -6.07 2.26 -1.89
C GLY A 146 -7.54 2.36 -2.29
N ASP A 147 -7.87 2.28 -3.58
CA ASP A 147 -9.26 2.09 -3.99
C ASP A 147 -9.79 0.77 -3.41
N VAL A 148 -11.00 0.82 -2.86
CA VAL A 148 -11.80 -0.35 -2.51
C VAL A 148 -12.78 -0.56 -3.66
N MET A 149 -12.75 -1.75 -4.27
CA MET A 149 -13.44 -2.02 -5.53
C MET A 149 -14.35 -3.24 -5.46
N GLU A 150 -15.52 -3.12 -6.08
CA GLU A 150 -16.42 -4.21 -6.42
C GLU A 150 -16.60 -4.24 -7.94
N PHE A 151 -16.17 -5.32 -8.58
CA PHE A 151 -16.24 -5.48 -10.03
C PHE A 151 -17.56 -6.12 -10.45
N LEU A 152 -18.30 -5.47 -11.35
CA LEU A 152 -19.46 -6.04 -12.02
C LEU A 152 -19.02 -6.57 -13.37
N PHE A 153 -19.27 -7.85 -13.63
CA PHE A 153 -18.91 -8.54 -14.86
C PHE A 153 -20.04 -9.48 -15.30
N ASN A 154 -20.07 -9.80 -16.59
CA ASN A 154 -20.91 -10.86 -17.13
C ASN A 154 -20.10 -12.13 -17.34
N VAL A 155 -20.70 -13.28 -17.03
CA VAL A 155 -20.16 -14.62 -17.31
C VAL A 155 -20.77 -15.17 -18.59
#